data_AF-A0A960HLP1-F1
#
_entry.id   AF-A0A960HLP1-F1
#
_cell.length_a   1.000
_cell.length_b   1.000
_cell.length_c   1.000
_cell.angle_alpha   90.00
_cell.angle_beta   90.00
_cell.angle_gamma   90.00
#
_symmetry.space_group_name_H-M   'P 1'
#
loop_
_entity.id
_entity.type
_entity.pdbx_description
1 polymer ?
#
loop_
_entity_poly.entity_id
_entity_poly.type
_entity_poly.pdbx_seq_one_letter_code
_entity_poly.pdbx_strand_id
1 'polypeptide(L)'
;MTATDIPASPTPERRWDNGYELTREEKRFVAGHVYVAIAALTVGSLFGPLQSFEYSGIDFYGLLDPVIKSYYQGLTIHGVLNALVWTTFFIVGFTTLAVIKGLGRPLSHPTINKVGFWTMVVGLLTTAVPLLTNTATVLYTFYAPLEANWAFYVGLVLVVVGSWISGLGFYLTLGAWRKDNPGRRSPFIAMAGVVNAAMWQIATLGVAASILSMLLPWSVGLIDATDP
;
A
#
# COMPACT_ATOMS: atom_id res chain seq x y z
N MET A 1 -54.51 6.18 30.59
CA MET A 1 -53.04 6.10 30.38
C MET A 1 -52.56 7.47 29.94
N THR A 2 -51.97 8.23 30.84
CA THR A 2 -51.36 9.55 30.58
C THR A 2 -50.01 9.34 29.90
N ALA A 3 -49.69 10.22 28.94
CA ALA A 3 -48.53 10.13 28.05
C ALA A 3 -47.18 10.48 28.74
N THR A 4 -46.93 9.98 29.95
CA THR A 4 -45.76 10.38 30.76
C THR A 4 -44.74 9.27 31.03
N ASP A 5 -44.99 8.04 30.62
CA ASP A 5 -44.14 6.89 31.00
C ASP A 5 -43.45 6.22 29.81
N ILE A 6 -42.90 7.00 28.87
CA ILE A 6 -41.92 6.46 27.91
C ILE A 6 -40.54 6.60 28.56
N PRO A 7 -39.90 5.51 29.01
CA PRO A 7 -38.53 5.59 29.51
C PRO A 7 -37.63 6.15 28.41
N ALA A 8 -36.81 7.15 28.75
CA ALA A 8 -35.83 7.71 27.83
C ALA A 8 -35.03 6.57 27.20
N SER A 9 -34.92 6.57 25.86
CA SER A 9 -34.03 5.64 25.17
C SER A 9 -32.64 5.74 25.80
N PRO A 10 -31.99 4.63 26.19
CA PRO A 10 -30.64 4.69 26.70
C PRO A 10 -29.78 5.49 25.71
N THR A 11 -29.01 6.45 26.23
CA THR A 11 -28.03 7.16 25.43
C THR A 11 -27.22 6.11 24.68
N PRO A 12 -27.04 6.23 23.35
CA PRO A 12 -26.24 5.27 22.63
C PRO A 12 -24.84 5.35 23.23
N GLU A 13 -24.47 4.34 24.03
CA GLU A 13 -23.07 4.09 24.35
C GLU A 13 -22.32 4.17 23.03
N ARG A 14 -21.21 4.91 22.98
CA ARG A 14 -20.42 5.02 21.76
C ARG A 14 -19.97 3.62 21.38
N ARG A 15 -20.73 2.96 20.50
CA ARG A 15 -20.53 1.57 20.07
C ARG A 15 -19.15 1.32 19.44
N TRP A 16 -18.43 2.39 19.15
CA TRP A 16 -17.11 2.43 18.51
C TRP A 16 -15.95 2.59 19.51
N ASP A 17 -16.22 3.00 20.76
CA ASP A 17 -15.19 3.21 21.76
C ASP A 17 -15.10 1.98 22.68
N ASN A 18 -14.22 1.06 22.31
CA ASN A 18 -13.93 -0.15 23.09
C ASN A 18 -12.87 0.08 24.18
N GLY A 19 -12.49 1.33 24.45
CA GLY A 19 -11.50 1.69 25.47
C GLY A 19 -10.07 1.27 25.15
N TYR A 20 -9.79 0.71 23.97
CA TYR A 20 -8.45 0.27 23.60
C TYR A 20 -7.54 1.46 23.28
N GLU A 21 -6.55 1.72 24.12
CA GLU A 21 -5.54 2.74 23.89
C GLU A 21 -4.29 2.15 23.23
N LEU A 22 -3.88 2.73 22.09
CA LEU A 22 -2.68 2.27 21.40
C LEU A 22 -1.43 2.55 22.24
N THR A 23 -0.59 1.55 22.35
CA THR A 23 0.77 1.67 22.87
C THR A 23 1.62 2.60 22.00
N ARG A 24 2.72 3.11 22.56
CA ARG A 24 3.68 3.93 21.81
C ARG A 24 4.28 3.19 20.62
N GLU A 25 4.47 1.87 20.74
CA GLU A 25 5.02 1.04 19.67
C GLU A 25 4.01 0.89 18.52
N GLU A 26 2.74 0.62 18.81
CA GLU A 26 1.69 0.54 17.79
C GLU A 26 1.53 1.88 17.06
N LYS A 27 1.53 3.00 17.80
CA LYS A 27 1.49 4.34 17.21
C LYS A 27 2.66 4.57 16.26
N ARG A 28 3.89 4.19 16.67
CA ARG A 28 5.09 4.30 15.82
C ARG A 28 5.02 3.40 14.60
N PHE A 29 4.51 2.18 14.74
CA PHE A 29 4.41 1.23 13.63
C PHE A 29 3.39 1.68 12.57
N VAL A 30 2.21 2.13 13.01
CA VAL A 30 1.21 2.75 12.12
C VAL A 30 1.78 4.03 11.49
N ALA A 31 2.39 4.90 12.30
CA ALA A 31 2.99 6.14 11.79
C ALA A 31 4.10 5.86 10.78
N GLY A 32 4.91 4.80 10.94
CA GLY A 32 5.94 4.41 9.98
C GLY A 32 5.39 4.18 8.57
N HIS A 33 4.25 3.50 8.45
CA HIS A 33 3.56 3.34 7.16
C HIS A 33 3.09 4.67 6.60
N VAL A 34 2.46 5.50 7.44
CA VAL A 34 1.96 6.81 7.03
C VAL A 34 3.09 7.74 6.62
N TYR A 35 4.24 7.71 7.30
CA TYR A 35 5.42 8.49 6.94
C TYR A 35 5.96 8.09 5.57
N VAL A 36 6.13 6.79 5.30
CA VAL A 36 6.58 6.31 3.99
C VAL A 36 5.56 6.68 2.90
N ALA A 37 4.27 6.51 3.18
CA ALA A 37 3.22 6.88 2.25
C ALA A 37 3.29 8.38 1.91
N ILE A 38 3.30 9.26 2.91
CA ILE A 38 3.34 10.71 2.69
C ILE A 38 4.63 11.13 2.00
N ALA A 39 5.78 10.55 2.36
CA ALA A 39 7.03 10.81 1.66
C ALA A 39 6.94 10.43 0.17
N ALA A 40 6.40 9.25 -0.15
CA ALA A 40 6.18 8.82 -1.54
C ALA A 40 5.23 9.75 -2.28
N LEU A 41 4.09 10.11 -1.68
CA LEU A 41 3.12 11.04 -2.25
C LEU A 41 3.75 12.41 -2.52
N THR A 42 4.50 12.95 -1.56
CA THR A 42 5.17 14.24 -1.72
C THR A 42 6.13 14.20 -2.89
N VAL A 43 7.05 13.22 -2.92
CA VAL A 43 8.04 13.10 -4.00
C VAL A 43 7.38 12.89 -5.36
N GLY A 44 6.42 11.96 -5.46
CA GLY A 44 5.69 11.71 -6.71
C GLY A 44 4.90 12.93 -7.17
N SER A 45 4.26 13.65 -6.25
CA SER A 45 3.45 14.84 -6.56
C SER A 45 4.25 16.06 -7.00
N LEU A 46 5.56 16.13 -6.73
CA LEU A 46 6.42 17.19 -7.28
C LEU A 46 6.40 17.22 -8.83
N PHE A 47 6.16 16.06 -9.46
CA PHE A 47 6.04 15.95 -10.91
C PHE A 47 4.66 16.35 -11.45
N GLY A 48 3.64 16.46 -10.61
CA GLY A 48 2.29 16.85 -11.04
C GLY A 48 2.25 18.26 -11.66
N PRO A 49 2.75 19.29 -10.98
CA PRO A 49 2.87 20.63 -11.56
C PRO A 49 3.70 20.66 -12.85
N LEU A 50 4.82 19.91 -12.90
CA LEU A 50 5.66 19.81 -14.10
C LEU A 50 4.88 19.23 -15.29
N GLN A 51 4.06 18.19 -15.05
CA GLN A 51 3.16 17.66 -16.07
C GLN A 51 2.14 18.71 -16.52
N SER A 52 1.51 19.44 -15.58
CA SER A 52 0.54 20.49 -15.94
C SER A 52 1.15 21.59 -16.81
N PHE A 53 2.40 22.00 -16.53
CA PHE A 53 3.11 22.97 -17.36
C PHE A 53 3.44 22.44 -18.75
N GLU A 54 3.93 21.19 -18.84
CA GLU A 54 4.18 20.53 -20.13
C GLU A 54 2.90 20.50 -20.99
N TYR A 55 1.77 20.10 -20.41
CA TYR A 55 0.46 20.11 -21.09
C TYR A 55 -0.01 21.52 -21.50
N SER A 56 0.52 22.58 -20.89
CA SER A 56 0.27 23.97 -21.26
C SER A 56 1.25 24.53 -22.31
N GLY A 57 2.20 23.71 -22.79
CA GLY A 57 3.23 24.11 -23.75
C GLY A 57 4.45 24.79 -23.11
N ILE A 58 4.63 24.68 -21.79
CA ILE A 58 5.78 25.23 -21.06
C ILE A 58 6.63 24.07 -20.54
N ASP A 59 7.79 23.84 -21.14
CA ASP A 59 8.71 22.77 -20.75
C ASP A 59 9.65 23.24 -19.62
N PHE A 60 9.44 22.69 -18.42
CA PHE A 60 10.34 22.84 -17.27
C PHE A 60 11.26 21.63 -17.04
N TYR A 61 11.09 20.52 -17.77
CA TYR A 61 11.96 19.35 -17.63
C TYR A 61 13.38 19.66 -18.10
N GLY A 62 13.56 20.54 -19.08
CA GLY A 62 14.88 21.03 -19.48
C GLY A 62 15.68 21.70 -18.35
N LEU A 63 15.01 22.27 -17.33
CA LEU A 63 15.69 22.87 -16.17
C LEU A 63 16.17 21.82 -15.14
N LEU A 64 15.71 20.58 -15.26
CA LEU A 64 16.00 19.50 -14.32
C LEU A 64 17.09 18.54 -14.83
N ASP A 65 17.65 18.75 -16.01
CA ASP A 65 18.84 18.03 -16.48
C ASP A 65 20.06 18.50 -15.65
N PRO A 66 20.87 17.61 -15.04
CA PRO A 66 20.99 16.18 -15.31
C PRO A 66 20.17 15.21 -14.45
N VAL A 67 19.33 15.68 -13.54
CA VAL A 67 18.65 14.85 -12.53
C VAL A 67 17.45 14.09 -13.11
N ILE A 68 16.62 14.76 -13.91
CA ILE A 68 15.46 14.16 -14.59
C ILE A 68 15.66 14.31 -16.09
N LYS A 69 15.72 13.19 -16.79
CA LYS A 69 16.13 13.08 -18.20
C LYS A 69 15.01 13.33 -19.19
N SER A 70 13.76 13.17 -18.78
CA SER A 70 12.61 13.35 -19.66
C SER A 70 11.31 13.52 -18.90
N TYR A 71 10.31 14.06 -19.60
CA TYR A 71 8.91 14.02 -19.18
C TYR A 71 8.48 12.61 -18.73
N TYR A 72 8.80 11.59 -19.53
CA TYR A 72 8.37 10.21 -19.26
C TYR A 72 9.04 9.60 -18.03
N GLN A 73 10.29 9.97 -17.72
CA GLN A 73 10.93 9.56 -16.47
C GLN A 73 10.15 10.13 -15.28
N GLY A 74 9.86 11.45 -15.31
CA GLY A 74 9.07 12.11 -14.28
C GLY A 74 7.66 11.55 -14.16
N LEU A 75 6.99 11.26 -15.29
CA LEU A 75 5.67 10.64 -15.31
C LEU A 75 5.68 9.21 -14.73
N THR A 76 6.74 8.44 -14.98
CA THR A 76 6.88 7.11 -14.40
C THR A 76 7.06 7.18 -12.88
N ILE A 77 7.96 8.07 -12.40
CA ILE A 77 8.16 8.30 -10.97
C ILE A 77 6.85 8.76 -10.31
N HIS A 78 6.13 9.71 -10.93
CA HIS A 78 4.85 10.20 -10.45
C HIS A 78 3.84 9.07 -10.25
N GLY A 79 3.59 8.31 -11.31
CA GLY A 79 2.60 7.23 -11.30
C GLY A 79 2.96 6.14 -10.29
N VAL A 80 4.21 5.69 -10.28
CA VAL A 80 4.65 4.60 -9.38
C VAL A 80 4.58 5.05 -7.91
N LEU A 81 5.11 6.24 -7.56
CA LEU A 81 5.12 6.69 -6.17
C LEU A 81 3.73 7.05 -5.66
N ASN A 82 2.90 7.69 -6.48
CA ASN A 82 1.56 8.10 -6.06
C ASN A 82 0.56 6.94 -6.16
N ALA A 83 0.41 6.29 -7.31
CA ALA A 83 -0.67 5.32 -7.50
C ALA A 83 -0.38 3.96 -6.87
N LEU A 84 0.90 3.56 -6.73
CA LEU A 84 1.27 2.24 -6.21
C LEU A 84 1.85 2.30 -4.80
N VAL A 85 2.88 3.12 -4.57
CA VAL A 85 3.60 3.12 -3.28
C VAL A 85 2.78 3.82 -2.20
N TRP A 86 2.38 5.08 -2.41
CA TRP A 86 1.61 5.85 -1.42
C TRP A 86 0.33 5.13 -1.02
N THR A 87 -0.48 4.70 -1.99
CA THR A 87 -1.74 4.00 -1.75
C THR A 87 -1.52 2.74 -0.91
N THR A 88 -0.56 1.88 -1.30
CA THR A 88 -0.33 0.60 -0.63
C THR A 88 0.16 0.82 0.81
N PHE A 89 1.15 1.67 1.04
CA PHE A 89 1.63 1.97 2.39
C PHE A 89 0.54 2.60 3.26
N PHE A 90 -0.23 3.54 2.72
CA PHE A 90 -1.32 4.17 3.46
C PHE A 90 -2.41 3.15 3.82
N ILE A 91 -2.86 2.33 2.87
CA ILE A 91 -3.91 1.33 3.09
C ILE A 91 -3.46 0.30 4.13
N VAL A 92 -2.22 -0.22 4.05
CA VAL A 92 -1.71 -1.19 5.03
C VAL A 92 -1.57 -0.56 6.42
N GLY A 93 -1.05 0.66 6.51
CA GLY A 93 -0.94 1.40 7.77
C GLY A 93 -2.30 1.70 8.41
N PHE A 94 -3.24 2.20 7.61
CA PHE A 94 -4.60 2.49 8.06
C PHE A 94 -5.36 1.22 8.43
N THR A 95 -5.20 0.12 7.67
CA THR A 95 -5.82 -1.16 7.99
C THR A 95 -5.26 -1.73 9.29
N THR A 96 -3.96 -1.57 9.54
CA THR A 96 -3.36 -1.94 10.83
C THR A 96 -4.04 -1.22 11.99
N LEU A 97 -4.21 0.11 11.88
CA LEU A 97 -4.93 0.91 12.87
C LEU A 97 -6.39 0.47 13.03
N ALA A 98 -7.10 0.26 11.92
CA ALA A 98 -8.49 -0.18 11.90
C ALA A 98 -8.68 -1.55 12.55
N VAL A 99 -7.73 -2.48 12.36
CA VAL A 99 -7.75 -3.82 12.97
C VAL A 99 -7.52 -3.72 14.47
N ILE A 100 -6.47 -3.03 14.94
CA ILE A 100 -6.15 -2.97 16.38
C ILE A 100 -7.22 -2.19 17.15
N LYS A 101 -7.62 -1.02 16.66
CA LYS A 101 -8.64 -0.20 17.31
C LYS A 101 -10.02 -0.81 17.15
N GLY A 102 -10.33 -1.42 16.00
CA GLY A 102 -11.63 -2.05 15.76
C GLY A 102 -11.87 -3.29 16.62
N LEU A 103 -10.86 -4.17 16.75
CA LEU A 103 -10.96 -5.38 17.55
C LEU A 103 -10.68 -5.13 19.04
N GLY A 104 -10.12 -3.97 19.40
CA GLY A 104 -9.78 -3.63 20.78
C GLY A 104 -8.68 -4.50 21.34
N ARG A 105 -7.71 -4.88 20.50
CA ARG A 105 -6.58 -5.76 20.86
C ARG A 105 -5.36 -5.44 20.01
N PRO A 106 -4.14 -5.77 20.48
CA PRO A 106 -2.95 -5.71 19.65
C PRO A 106 -3.02 -6.75 18.52
N LEU A 107 -2.19 -6.54 17.50
CA LEU A 107 -1.90 -7.56 16.50
C LEU A 107 -1.49 -8.86 17.19
N SER A 108 -2.07 -9.99 16.76
CA SER A 108 -1.77 -11.29 17.35
C SER A 108 -0.32 -11.72 17.13
N HIS A 109 0.25 -11.35 15.98
CA HIS A 109 1.61 -11.70 15.56
C HIS A 109 2.30 -10.45 14.97
N PRO A 110 2.69 -9.47 15.80
CA PRO A 110 3.22 -8.19 15.32
C PRO A 110 4.49 -8.34 14.47
N THR A 111 5.27 -9.40 14.68
CA THR A 111 6.45 -9.72 13.87
C THR A 111 6.10 -9.96 12.40
N ILE A 112 4.97 -10.60 12.09
CA ILE A 112 4.54 -10.84 10.71
C ILE A 112 4.30 -9.50 10.00
N ASN A 113 3.55 -8.59 10.64
CA ASN A 113 3.32 -7.26 10.09
C ASN A 113 4.61 -6.44 9.97
N LYS A 114 5.55 -6.56 10.92
CA LYS A 114 6.87 -5.91 10.82
C LYS A 114 7.67 -6.43 9.62
N VAL A 115 7.66 -7.74 9.37
CA VAL A 115 8.27 -8.34 8.17
C VAL A 115 7.61 -7.79 6.92
N GLY A 116 6.27 -7.78 6.87
CA GLY A 116 5.53 -7.21 5.73
C GLY A 116 5.91 -5.75 5.44
N PHE A 117 5.94 -4.90 6.47
CA PHE A 117 6.38 -3.50 6.34
C PHE A 117 7.80 -3.39 5.77
N TRP A 118 8.77 -4.11 6.33
CA TRP A 118 10.15 -4.02 5.85
C TRP A 118 10.34 -4.63 4.47
N THR A 119 9.60 -5.68 4.10
CA THR A 119 9.57 -6.20 2.72
C THR A 119 9.09 -5.12 1.75
N MET A 120 8.05 -4.36 2.10
CA MET A 120 7.60 -3.24 1.27
C MET A 120 8.65 -2.13 1.17
N VAL A 121 9.34 -1.80 2.26
CA VAL A 121 10.41 -0.78 2.26
C VAL A 121 11.57 -1.21 1.38
N VAL A 122 12.02 -2.47 1.49
CA VAL A 122 13.05 -3.01 0.60
C VAL A 122 12.59 -2.94 -0.85
N GLY A 123 11.35 -3.36 -1.15
CA GLY A 123 10.78 -3.26 -2.49
C GLY A 123 10.77 -1.85 -3.06
N LEU A 124 10.36 -0.86 -2.24
CA LEU A 124 10.41 0.56 -2.61
C LEU A 124 11.84 1.00 -2.95
N LEU A 125 12.81 0.71 -2.07
CA LEU A 125 14.21 1.11 -2.29
C LEU A 125 14.81 0.43 -3.52
N THR A 126 14.50 -0.85 -3.76
CA THR A 126 14.93 -1.58 -4.96
C THR A 126 14.31 -0.99 -6.23
N THR A 127 13.04 -0.58 -6.19
CA THR A 127 12.35 0.08 -7.33
C THR A 127 12.88 1.49 -7.59
N ALA A 128 13.25 2.22 -6.53
CA ALA A 128 13.67 3.61 -6.62
C ALA A 128 14.97 3.79 -7.42
N VAL A 129 15.91 2.85 -7.33
CA VAL A 129 17.19 2.92 -8.05
C VAL A 129 16.99 3.06 -9.56
N PRO A 130 16.33 2.10 -10.26
CA PRO A 130 16.17 2.20 -11.71
C PRO A 130 15.25 3.34 -12.16
N LEU A 131 14.28 3.76 -11.33
CA LEU A 131 13.48 4.95 -11.57
C LEU A 131 14.35 6.23 -11.63
N LEU A 132 15.23 6.39 -10.66
CA LEU A 132 16.09 7.57 -10.55
C LEU A 132 17.24 7.56 -11.57
N THR A 133 17.75 6.38 -11.95
CA THR A 133 18.82 6.26 -12.95
C THR A 133 18.32 6.23 -14.39
N ASN A 134 17.03 6.48 -14.63
CA ASN A 134 16.40 6.49 -15.95
C ASN A 134 16.52 5.14 -16.70
N THR A 135 16.52 4.02 -15.95
CA THR A 135 16.55 2.64 -16.48
C THR A 135 15.22 1.91 -16.30
N ALA A 136 14.16 2.62 -15.92
CA ALA A 136 12.79 2.11 -15.81
C ALA A 136 11.76 3.17 -16.23
N THR A 137 11.97 3.82 -17.38
CA THR A 137 11.05 4.83 -17.93
C THR A 137 9.93 4.15 -18.73
N VAL A 138 9.06 3.42 -18.03
CA VAL A 138 8.06 2.51 -18.61
C VAL A 138 6.62 2.78 -18.11
N LEU A 139 6.40 3.92 -17.43
CA LEU A 139 5.15 4.26 -16.73
C LEU A 139 4.81 3.27 -15.60
N TYR A 140 3.79 3.62 -14.82
CA TYR A 140 3.28 2.77 -13.73
C TYR A 140 2.52 1.51 -14.20
N THR A 141 2.27 1.37 -15.51
CA THR A 141 1.66 0.19 -16.12
C THR A 141 2.69 -0.79 -16.70
N PHE A 142 3.91 -0.33 -17.03
CA PHE A 142 5.04 -1.14 -17.49
C PHE A 142 4.67 -2.19 -18.56
N TYR A 143 3.83 -1.79 -19.52
CA TYR A 143 3.41 -2.66 -20.62
C TYR A 143 4.58 -3.02 -21.54
N ALA A 144 4.70 -4.30 -21.88
CA ALA A 144 5.62 -4.74 -22.92
C ALA A 144 5.23 -4.13 -24.29
N PRO A 145 6.19 -3.93 -25.23
CA PRO A 145 7.60 -4.31 -25.19
C PRO A 145 8.54 -3.25 -24.58
N LEU A 146 8.03 -2.33 -23.75
CA LEU A 146 8.89 -1.40 -23.01
C LEU A 146 9.53 -2.12 -21.81
N GLU A 147 10.81 -2.45 -21.94
CA GLU A 147 11.57 -3.15 -20.91
C GLU A 147 12.15 -2.19 -19.87
N ALA A 148 12.04 -2.54 -18.59
CA ALA A 148 12.71 -1.87 -17.48
C ALA A 148 13.83 -2.76 -16.90
N ASN A 149 14.74 -2.14 -16.16
CA ASN A 149 15.71 -2.87 -15.36
C ASN A 149 15.02 -3.88 -14.40
N TRP A 150 15.57 -5.09 -14.28
CA TRP A 150 15.03 -6.16 -13.43
C TRP A 150 14.69 -5.74 -11.99
N ALA A 151 15.47 -4.80 -11.41
CA ALA A 151 15.27 -4.34 -10.04
C ALA A 151 13.93 -3.60 -9.88
N PHE A 152 13.43 -2.96 -10.94
CA PHE A 152 12.11 -2.32 -10.95
C PHE A 152 11.01 -3.36 -10.73
N TYR A 153 11.06 -4.46 -11.48
CA TYR A 153 10.09 -5.55 -11.39
C TYR A 153 10.14 -6.28 -10.05
N VAL A 154 11.34 -6.66 -9.59
CA VAL A 154 11.52 -7.30 -8.28
C VAL A 154 11.05 -6.38 -7.15
N GLY A 155 11.41 -5.11 -7.21
CA GLY A 155 11.03 -4.13 -6.19
C GLY A 155 9.52 -3.97 -6.06
N LEU A 156 8.79 -3.84 -7.18
CA LEU A 156 7.33 -3.74 -7.15
C LEU A 156 6.66 -5.02 -6.63
N VAL A 157 7.16 -6.20 -7.02
CA VAL A 157 6.66 -7.48 -6.48
C VAL A 157 6.86 -7.54 -4.96
N LEU A 158 8.00 -7.09 -4.43
CA LEU A 158 8.25 -7.04 -2.99
C LEU A 158 7.27 -6.10 -2.27
N VAL A 159 6.90 -4.97 -2.86
CA VAL A 159 5.84 -4.09 -2.30
C VAL A 159 4.50 -4.84 -2.22
N VAL A 160 4.11 -5.54 -3.28
CA VAL A 160 2.87 -6.33 -3.31
C VAL A 160 2.92 -7.46 -2.28
N VAL A 161 3.97 -8.28 -2.29
CA VAL A 161 4.13 -9.43 -1.37
C VAL A 161 4.23 -8.97 0.09
N GLY A 162 4.91 -7.86 0.38
CA GLY A 162 4.97 -7.29 1.72
C GLY A 162 3.59 -6.86 2.25
N SER A 163 2.72 -6.37 1.36
CA SER A 163 1.32 -6.07 1.72
C SER A 163 0.51 -7.35 2.03
N TRP A 164 0.78 -8.46 1.33
CA TRP A 164 0.15 -9.76 1.60
C TRP A 164 0.58 -10.33 2.96
N ILE A 165 1.86 -10.23 3.29
CA ILE A 165 2.40 -10.63 4.60
C ILE A 165 1.70 -9.85 5.71
N SER A 166 1.52 -8.54 5.54
CA SER A 166 0.73 -7.74 6.48
C SER A 166 -0.74 -8.18 6.56
N GLY A 167 -1.34 -8.53 5.42
CA GLY A 167 -2.67 -9.12 5.31
C GLY A 167 -2.84 -10.40 6.14
N LEU A 168 -1.86 -11.30 6.08
CA LEU A 168 -1.83 -12.51 6.92
C LEU A 168 -1.90 -12.18 8.41
N GLY A 169 -1.14 -11.16 8.85
CA GLY A 169 -1.20 -10.66 10.22
C GLY A 169 -2.59 -10.16 10.62
N PHE A 170 -3.34 -9.55 9.71
CA PHE A 170 -4.73 -9.12 9.95
C PHE A 170 -5.67 -10.32 10.09
N TYR A 171 -5.53 -11.35 9.25
CA TYR A 171 -6.34 -12.57 9.34
C TYR A 171 -6.15 -13.31 10.65
N LEU A 172 -4.90 -13.49 11.06
CA LEU A 172 -4.56 -14.15 12.32
C LEU A 172 -5.11 -13.37 13.52
N THR A 173 -5.06 -12.03 13.46
CA THR A 173 -5.58 -11.18 14.53
C THR A 173 -7.11 -11.24 14.62
N LEU A 174 -7.80 -11.24 13.49
CA LEU A 174 -9.26 -11.44 13.46
C LEU A 174 -9.64 -12.84 13.95
N GLY A 175 -8.92 -13.87 13.53
CA GLY A 175 -9.14 -15.26 13.96
C GLY A 175 -8.98 -15.42 15.48
N ALA A 176 -7.90 -14.87 16.04
CA ALA A 176 -7.68 -14.84 17.48
C ALA A 176 -8.81 -14.10 18.22
N TRP A 177 -9.23 -12.94 17.72
CA TRP A 177 -10.35 -12.21 18.32
C TRP A 177 -11.65 -13.01 18.31
N ARG A 178 -11.97 -13.72 17.22
CA ARG A 178 -13.16 -14.56 17.11
C ARG A 178 -13.13 -15.74 18.07
N LYS A 179 -11.96 -16.33 18.30
CA LYS A 179 -11.78 -17.41 19.29
C LYS A 179 -12.08 -16.91 20.72
N ASP A 180 -11.65 -15.70 21.04
CA ASP A 180 -11.87 -15.08 22.36
C ASP A 180 -13.30 -14.52 22.53
N ASN A 181 -14.08 -14.41 21.43
CA ASN A 181 -15.41 -13.81 21.41
C ASN A 181 -16.44 -14.71 20.69
N PRO A 182 -16.68 -15.95 21.16
CA PRO A 182 -17.63 -16.85 20.53
C PRO A 182 -19.04 -16.27 20.52
N GLY A 183 -19.75 -16.41 19.38
CA GLY A 183 -21.11 -15.90 19.19
C GLY A 183 -21.23 -14.39 18.98
N ARG A 184 -20.14 -13.61 19.05
CA ARG A 184 -20.15 -12.16 18.80
C ARG A 184 -19.81 -11.85 17.34
N ARG A 185 -20.52 -10.88 16.75
CA ARG A 185 -20.22 -10.37 15.42
C ARG A 185 -18.94 -9.53 15.45
N SER A 186 -18.05 -9.73 14.47
CA SER A 186 -16.83 -8.94 14.35
C SER A 186 -17.14 -7.46 14.13
N PRO A 187 -16.42 -6.54 14.80
CA PRO A 187 -16.54 -5.10 14.58
C PRO A 187 -16.35 -4.72 13.12
N PHE A 188 -17.25 -3.90 12.58
CA PHE A 188 -17.31 -3.60 11.15
C PHE A 188 -16.02 -3.00 10.60
N ILE A 189 -15.40 -2.04 11.29
CA ILE A 189 -14.19 -1.36 10.81
C ILE A 189 -13.01 -2.32 10.62
N ALA A 190 -12.82 -3.27 11.55
CA ALA A 190 -11.80 -4.30 11.43
C ALA A 190 -12.16 -5.33 10.34
N MET A 191 -13.42 -5.74 10.28
CA MET A 191 -13.88 -6.71 9.27
C MET A 191 -13.75 -6.13 7.85
N ALA A 192 -14.15 -4.89 7.62
CA ALA A 192 -14.05 -4.22 6.33
C ALA A 192 -12.58 -4.15 5.85
N GLY A 193 -11.65 -3.77 6.74
CA GLY A 193 -10.22 -3.76 6.42
C GLY A 193 -9.67 -5.14 6.08
N VAL A 194 -10.09 -6.18 6.82
CA VAL A 194 -9.69 -7.57 6.56
C VAL A 194 -10.25 -8.10 5.24
N VAL A 195 -11.51 -7.84 4.92
CA VAL A 195 -12.11 -8.20 3.62
C VAL A 195 -11.39 -7.49 2.48
N ASN A 196 -11.11 -6.20 2.63
CA ASN A 196 -10.34 -5.44 1.65
C ASN A 196 -8.96 -6.05 1.40
N ALA A 197 -8.24 -6.46 2.46
CA ALA A 197 -6.96 -7.13 2.32
C ALA A 197 -7.06 -8.48 1.58
N ALA A 198 -8.15 -9.22 1.76
CA ALA A 198 -8.40 -10.50 1.07
C ALA A 198 -8.70 -10.29 -0.42
N MET A 199 -9.59 -9.34 -0.72
CA MET A 199 -9.86 -8.95 -2.09
C MET A 199 -8.58 -8.49 -2.79
N TRP A 200 -7.76 -7.66 -2.13
CA TRP A 200 -6.51 -7.14 -2.67
C TRP A 200 -5.53 -8.27 -3.02
N GLN A 201 -5.35 -9.24 -2.13
CA GLN A 201 -4.49 -10.40 -2.38
C GLN A 201 -4.92 -11.15 -3.63
N ILE A 202 -6.21 -11.46 -3.76
CA ILE A 202 -6.75 -12.16 -4.93
C ILE A 202 -6.55 -11.31 -6.20
N ALA A 203 -6.90 -10.02 -6.14
CA ALA A 203 -6.82 -9.11 -7.28
C ALA A 203 -5.38 -8.91 -7.78
N THR A 204 -4.38 -9.04 -6.91
CA THR A 204 -2.97 -8.82 -7.24
C THR A 204 -2.20 -10.09 -7.60
N LEU A 205 -2.81 -11.28 -7.52
CA LEU A 205 -2.19 -12.53 -7.99
C LEU A 205 -1.81 -12.45 -9.47
N GLY A 206 -2.68 -11.87 -10.30
CA GLY A 206 -2.44 -11.75 -11.74
C GLY A 206 -1.21 -10.92 -12.08
N VAL A 207 -1.07 -9.74 -11.46
CA VAL A 207 0.09 -8.87 -11.70
C VAL A 207 1.39 -9.45 -11.12
N ALA A 208 1.33 -10.10 -9.96
CA ALA A 208 2.51 -10.77 -9.41
C ALA A 208 2.96 -11.94 -10.29
N ALA A 209 2.01 -12.73 -10.79
CA ALA A 209 2.29 -13.82 -11.71
C ALA A 209 2.89 -13.31 -13.02
N SER A 210 2.28 -12.30 -13.65
CA SER A 210 2.80 -11.75 -14.92
C SER A 210 4.23 -11.19 -14.76
N ILE A 211 4.52 -10.49 -13.66
CA ILE A 211 5.88 -10.03 -13.41
C ILE A 211 6.83 -11.21 -13.24
N LEU A 212 6.50 -12.19 -12.39
CA LEU A 212 7.42 -13.27 -12.04
C LEU A 212 7.66 -14.28 -13.18
N SER A 213 6.65 -14.55 -14.01
CA SER A 213 6.76 -15.55 -15.09
C SER A 213 7.05 -14.96 -16.46
N MET A 214 6.84 -13.66 -16.67
CA MET A 214 6.99 -13.01 -17.98
C MET A 214 8.01 -11.87 -17.94
N LEU A 215 7.71 -10.78 -17.23
CA LEU A 215 8.52 -9.56 -17.29
C LEU A 215 9.90 -9.72 -16.65
N LEU A 216 9.98 -10.39 -15.50
CA LEU A 216 11.24 -10.57 -14.79
C LEU A 216 12.19 -11.51 -15.55
N PRO A 217 11.80 -12.72 -16.00
CA PRO A 217 12.66 -13.56 -16.83
C PRO A 217 13.16 -12.86 -18.10
N TRP A 218 12.30 -12.06 -18.74
CA TRP A 218 12.67 -11.26 -19.90
C TRP A 218 13.74 -10.22 -19.55
N SER A 219 13.54 -9.44 -18.48
CA SER A 219 14.45 -8.37 -18.05
C SER A 219 15.86 -8.82 -17.61
N VAL A 220 16.04 -10.13 -17.37
CA VAL A 220 17.35 -10.73 -17.04
C VAL A 220 17.92 -11.58 -18.18
N GLY A 221 17.24 -11.60 -19.34
CA GLY A 221 17.68 -12.34 -20.54
C GLY A 221 17.48 -13.86 -20.46
N LEU A 222 16.57 -14.36 -19.63
CA LEU A 222 16.22 -15.80 -19.60
C LEU A 222 15.28 -16.19 -20.76
N ILE A 223 14.53 -15.23 -21.30
CA ILE A 223 13.69 -15.35 -22.49
C ILE A 223 13.91 -14.13 -23.39
N ASP A 224 13.79 -14.31 -24.71
CA ASP A 224 14.09 -13.25 -25.69
C ASP A 224 12.97 -12.19 -25.80
N ALA A 225 11.73 -12.57 -25.49
CA ALA A 225 10.57 -11.70 -25.57
C ALA A 225 9.45 -12.19 -24.62
N THR A 226 8.50 -11.30 -24.35
CA THR A 226 7.25 -11.59 -23.65
C THR A 226 6.04 -11.26 -24.52
N ASP A 227 4.95 -12.00 -24.35
CA ASP A 227 3.64 -11.67 -24.94
C ASP A 227 3.11 -10.36 -24.31
N PRO A 228 2.67 -9.36 -25.11
CA PRO A 228 2.16 -8.07 -24.63
C PRO A 228 0.91 -8.11 -23.75
#